data_AF-A0A7W0VIC7-F1
#
_entry.id   AF-A0A7W0VIC7-F1
#
_cell.length_a   1.000
_cell.length_b   1.000
_cell.length_c   1.000
_cell.angle_alpha   90.00
_cell.angle_beta   90.00
_cell.angle_gamma   90.00
#
_symmetry.space_group_name_H-M   'P 1'
#
loop_
_entity.id
_entity.type
_entity.pdbx_description
1 polymer ?
#
loop_
_entity_poly.entity_id
_entity_poly.type
_entity_poly.pdbx_seq_one_letter_code
_entity_poly.pdbx_strand_id
1 'polypeptide(L)'
;MLRVAVCWVALVGCGSTPPTAGGVPPPHPDVATVSPSRAERMERERRADLASAHRELEDEQQTALGASCEKAVVQGSQPRCEPSCYRAEPADPRAGKKLGRAEIVHLACTRSDVADAGPIILADEIGGATIAVRAARGRVPKPHKKGTWEAEVASAVAEALRPELGRRDVIRVTGAWKKVSHPVTKERLRCVTVSHHVAGMRRALDECGARGPVACEAGGNAAVHGINVVHYRLAEARQLQAAGKDTECQRAALEAVAVARGLPRWRQYVSLNVDQWKRYPRYRTRFDGCLEEESLFSTASALGTAAQIVHGECGGPANPKTTAAHEQSFHTCW
;
A
#
# COMPACT_ATOMS: atom_id res chain seq x y z
N MET A 1 -21.67 47.90 18.34
CA MET A 1 -22.05 47.38 19.67
C MET A 1 -21.47 45.98 19.83
N LEU A 2 -20.61 45.85 20.83
CA LEU A 2 -19.79 44.71 21.23
C LEU A 2 -20.65 43.63 21.92
N ARG A 3 -20.40 42.33 21.67
CA ARG A 3 -20.48 41.27 22.71
C ARG A 3 -19.42 40.21 22.43
N VAL A 4 -18.30 40.34 23.14
CA VAL A 4 -17.24 39.33 23.28
C VAL A 4 -17.61 38.49 24.50
N ALA A 5 -17.76 37.18 24.32
CA ALA A 5 -17.95 36.23 25.41
C ALA A 5 -16.57 35.79 25.92
N VAL A 6 -16.27 36.12 27.18
CA VAL A 6 -15.08 35.71 27.92
C VAL A 6 -15.46 34.50 28.77
N CYS A 7 -14.91 33.33 28.46
CA CYS A 7 -15.00 32.16 29.33
C CYS A 7 -13.82 32.16 30.31
N TRP A 8 -14.16 32.23 31.61
CA TRP A 8 -13.26 32.00 32.72
C TRP A 8 -13.01 30.51 32.89
N VAL A 9 -11.74 30.09 32.94
CA VAL A 9 -11.32 28.76 33.38
C VAL A 9 -10.81 28.89 34.82
N ALA A 10 -11.49 28.23 35.75
CA ALA A 10 -11.08 28.16 37.14
C ALA A 10 -9.98 27.11 37.33
N LEU A 11 -8.84 27.55 37.87
CA LEU A 11 -7.78 26.72 38.43
C LEU A 11 -8.25 26.12 39.75
N VAL A 12 -8.37 24.78 39.83
CA VAL A 12 -8.54 24.06 41.10
C VAL A 12 -7.16 23.53 41.52
N GLY A 13 -6.69 24.05 42.65
CA GLY A 13 -5.39 23.74 43.24
C GLY A 13 -5.34 22.38 43.93
N CYS A 14 -4.11 21.87 44.00
CA CYS A 14 -3.71 20.70 44.78
C CYS A 14 -3.92 20.93 46.28
N GLY A 15 -4.64 20.02 46.93
CA GLY A 15 -4.69 19.89 48.39
C GLY A 15 -4.29 18.48 48.79
N SER A 16 -3.08 18.35 49.35
CA SER A 16 -2.54 17.11 49.89
C SER A 16 -3.06 16.88 51.30
N THR A 17 -3.79 15.79 51.53
CA THR A 17 -4.19 15.30 52.86
C THR A 17 -3.32 14.10 53.27
N PRO A 18 -2.86 14.01 54.53
CA PRO A 18 -2.03 12.91 55.02
C PRO A 18 -2.83 11.62 55.25
N PRO A 19 -2.17 10.45 55.27
CA PRO A 19 -2.85 9.15 55.38
C PRO A 19 -3.31 8.87 56.81
N THR A 20 -4.61 8.62 56.96
CA THR A 20 -5.21 8.09 58.19
C THR A 20 -4.95 6.59 58.30
N ALA A 21 -4.49 6.15 59.45
CA ALA A 21 -4.17 4.77 59.77
C ALA A 21 -5.40 3.85 59.84
N GLY A 22 -5.24 2.61 59.35
CA GLY A 22 -5.78 1.38 59.93
C GLY A 22 -7.29 1.18 59.98
N GLY A 23 -7.86 0.63 58.89
CA GLY A 23 -9.15 -0.06 58.92
C GLY A 23 -9.05 -1.41 58.20
N VAL A 24 -9.31 -2.50 58.92
CA VAL A 24 -9.38 -3.86 58.35
C VAL A 24 -10.55 -3.90 57.36
N PRO A 25 -10.35 -4.29 56.08
CA PRO A 25 -11.46 -4.40 55.14
C PRO A 25 -12.40 -5.54 55.57
N PRO A 26 -13.73 -5.35 55.49
CA PRO A 26 -14.68 -6.42 55.78
C PRO A 26 -14.55 -7.56 54.76
N PRO A 27 -14.86 -8.82 55.14
CA PRO A 27 -14.83 -9.95 54.21
C PRO A 27 -15.80 -9.68 53.06
N HIS A 28 -15.29 -9.79 51.83
CA HIS A 28 -16.10 -9.66 50.63
C HIS A 28 -17.18 -10.76 50.61
N PRO A 29 -18.43 -10.43 50.22
CA PRO A 29 -19.46 -11.44 50.03
C PRO A 29 -19.07 -12.38 48.89
N ASP A 30 -19.28 -13.69 49.09
CA ASP A 30 -19.06 -14.73 48.09
C ASP A 30 -19.85 -14.39 46.81
N VAL A 31 -19.12 -14.00 45.76
CA VAL A 31 -19.70 -13.74 44.44
C VAL A 31 -20.11 -15.09 43.85
N ALA A 32 -21.41 -15.36 43.83
CA ALA A 32 -21.97 -16.55 43.20
C ALA A 32 -21.52 -16.64 41.74
N THR A 33 -20.81 -17.71 41.40
CA THR A 33 -20.31 -17.98 40.05
C THR A 33 -21.49 -18.26 39.13
N VAL A 34 -21.92 -17.24 38.38
CA VAL A 34 -22.94 -17.40 37.34
C VAL A 34 -22.37 -18.30 36.25
N SER A 35 -22.97 -19.47 36.06
CA SER A 35 -22.59 -20.39 34.99
C SER A 35 -22.83 -19.75 33.62
N PRO A 36 -21.89 -19.86 32.67
CA PRO A 36 -22.03 -19.23 31.36
C PRO A 36 -23.24 -19.80 30.61
N SER A 37 -23.97 -18.88 29.99
CA SER A 37 -25.11 -19.15 29.11
C SER A 37 -24.69 -20.00 27.91
N ARG A 38 -25.66 -20.65 27.26
CA ARG A 38 -25.41 -21.46 26.05
C ARG A 38 -24.75 -20.65 24.92
N ALA A 39 -25.12 -19.37 24.79
CA ALA A 39 -24.52 -18.46 23.81
C ALA A 39 -23.05 -18.18 24.11
N GLU A 40 -22.70 -17.96 25.38
CA GLU A 40 -21.32 -17.76 25.81
C GLU A 40 -20.46 -19.02 25.63
N ARG A 41 -21.05 -20.21 25.79
CA ARG A 41 -20.34 -21.48 25.50
C ARG A 41 -20.04 -21.63 24.02
N MET A 42 -21.01 -21.40 23.12
CA MET A 42 -20.79 -21.47 21.67
C MET A 42 -19.78 -20.44 21.17
N GLU A 43 -19.83 -19.21 21.70
CA GLU A 43 -18.84 -18.18 21.36
C GLU A 43 -17.43 -18.55 21.88
N ARG A 44 -17.34 -19.17 23.06
CA ARG A 44 -16.07 -19.66 23.61
C ARG A 44 -15.51 -20.83 22.77
N GLU A 45 -16.35 -21.76 22.35
CA GLU A 45 -15.97 -22.87 21.44
C GLU A 45 -15.48 -22.31 20.10
N ARG A 46 -16.23 -21.40 19.48
CA ARG A 46 -15.82 -20.74 18.23
C ARG A 46 -14.47 -20.01 18.37
N ARG A 47 -14.22 -19.33 19.48
CA ARG A 47 -12.92 -18.69 19.76
C ARG A 47 -11.81 -19.70 19.95
N ALA A 48 -12.08 -20.84 20.59
CA ALA A 48 -11.12 -21.91 20.76
C ALA A 48 -10.76 -22.56 19.42
N ASP A 49 -11.74 -22.80 18.54
CA ASP A 49 -11.53 -23.33 17.20
C ASP A 49 -10.70 -22.37 16.34
N LEU A 50 -11.04 -21.07 16.36
CA LEU A 50 -10.26 -20.04 15.68
C LEU A 50 -8.82 -19.98 16.21
N ALA A 51 -8.62 -20.04 17.53
CA ALA A 51 -7.29 -20.06 18.13
C ALA A 51 -6.51 -21.36 17.81
N SER A 52 -7.19 -22.48 17.61
CA SER A 52 -6.56 -23.74 17.18
C SER A 52 -6.11 -23.66 15.73
N ALA A 53 -6.99 -23.25 14.81
CA ALA A 53 -6.65 -23.05 13.40
C ALA A 53 -5.53 -22.00 13.24
N HIS A 54 -5.51 -21.00 14.13
CA HIS A 54 -4.47 -20.00 14.18
C HIS A 54 -3.10 -20.58 14.56
N ARG A 55 -3.04 -21.40 15.63
CA ARG A 55 -1.80 -22.08 16.04
C ARG A 55 -1.28 -23.02 14.96
N GLU A 56 -2.17 -23.72 14.27
CA GLU A 56 -1.79 -24.58 13.13
C GLU A 56 -1.15 -23.76 12.01
N LEU A 57 -1.73 -22.62 11.63
CA LEU A 57 -1.12 -21.71 10.65
C LEU A 57 0.21 -21.11 11.13
N GLU A 58 0.34 -20.78 12.41
CA GLU A 58 1.60 -20.30 12.98
C GLU A 58 2.69 -21.38 12.94
N ASP A 59 2.36 -22.61 13.32
CA ASP A 59 3.28 -23.75 13.28
C ASP A 59 3.68 -24.06 11.84
N GLU A 60 2.75 -24.01 10.88
CA GLU A 60 3.05 -24.15 9.45
C GLU A 60 4.00 -23.06 8.95
N GLN A 61 3.77 -21.80 9.36
CA GLN A 61 4.61 -20.66 8.97
C GLN A 61 6.00 -20.73 9.61
N GLN A 62 6.08 -21.03 10.90
CA GLN A 62 7.36 -21.19 11.61
C GLN A 62 8.15 -22.37 11.05
N THR A 63 7.48 -23.48 10.72
CA THR A 63 8.10 -24.63 10.05
C THR A 63 8.61 -24.25 8.66
N ALA A 64 7.84 -23.48 7.87
CA ALA A 64 8.28 -23.00 6.57
C ALA A 64 9.48 -22.06 6.66
N LEU A 65 9.49 -21.15 7.64
CA LEU A 65 10.60 -20.23 7.91
C LEU A 65 11.84 -21.00 8.42
N GLY A 66 11.69 -21.92 9.36
CA GLY A 66 12.78 -22.76 9.88
C GLY A 66 13.41 -23.64 8.80
N ALA A 67 12.59 -24.30 7.97
CA ALA A 67 13.06 -25.10 6.84
C ALA A 67 13.82 -24.27 5.78
N SER A 68 13.56 -22.97 5.69
CA SER A 68 14.27 -22.06 4.80
C SER A 68 15.64 -21.63 5.34
N CYS A 69 15.84 -21.67 6.67
CA CYS A 69 17.08 -21.31 7.35
C CYS A 69 18.05 -22.49 7.53
N GLU A 70 17.53 -23.71 7.76
CA GLU A 70 18.36 -24.88 8.12
C GLU A 70 18.85 -25.71 6.94
N LYS A 71 18.35 -25.49 5.72
CA LYS A 71 18.95 -26.09 4.53
C LYS A 71 20.28 -25.40 4.23
N ALA A 72 21.33 -25.93 4.86
CA ALA A 72 22.70 -25.77 4.44
C ALA A 72 22.77 -25.89 2.92
N VAL A 73 23.44 -24.92 2.31
CA VAL A 73 23.78 -24.82 0.90
C VAL A 73 24.38 -26.15 0.46
N VAL A 74 23.56 -27.07 -0.05
CA VAL A 74 24.06 -28.19 -0.85
C VAL A 74 24.69 -27.52 -2.06
N GLN A 75 25.99 -27.71 -2.24
CA GLN A 75 26.81 -27.20 -3.35
C GLN A 75 26.42 -27.84 -4.71
N GLY A 76 25.14 -27.88 -5.00
CA GLY A 76 24.57 -28.12 -6.31
C GLY A 76 23.50 -27.07 -6.49
N SER A 77 23.79 -26.07 -7.32
CA SER A 77 22.94 -24.93 -7.62
C SER A 77 21.55 -25.36 -8.09
N GLN A 78 20.64 -25.66 -7.16
CA GLN A 78 19.31 -25.12 -7.35
C GLN A 78 19.54 -23.63 -7.16
N PRO A 79 19.43 -22.79 -8.22
CA PRO A 79 19.24 -21.39 -7.94
C PRO A 79 18.09 -21.42 -6.94
N ARG A 80 18.33 -20.90 -5.73
CA ARG A 80 17.20 -20.44 -4.93
C ARG A 80 16.31 -19.76 -5.95
N CYS A 81 15.01 -20.00 -5.91
CA CYS A 81 14.10 -19.06 -6.51
C CYS A 81 14.44 -17.73 -5.82
N GLU A 82 15.50 -17.05 -6.26
CA GLU A 82 15.66 -15.63 -6.24
C GLU A 82 14.36 -15.30 -6.91
N PRO A 83 13.37 -14.85 -6.14
CA PRO A 83 12.27 -14.22 -6.79
C PRO A 83 12.98 -13.19 -7.66
N SER A 84 12.66 -13.11 -8.95
CA SER A 84 13.01 -12.01 -9.84
C SER A 84 12.72 -10.74 -9.05
N CYS A 85 13.71 -10.33 -8.27
CA CYS A 85 13.56 -9.36 -7.21
C CYS A 85 13.64 -8.09 -8.00
N TYR A 86 12.49 -7.64 -8.47
CA TYR A 86 12.45 -6.35 -9.13
C TYR A 86 12.93 -5.36 -8.07
N ARG A 87 13.89 -4.53 -8.46
CA ARG A 87 14.56 -3.63 -7.54
C ARG A 87 13.53 -2.75 -6.83
N ALA A 88 13.55 -2.77 -5.50
CA ALA A 88 12.69 -1.93 -4.69
C ALA A 88 12.92 -0.45 -5.01
N GLU A 89 11.84 0.33 -4.92
CA GLU A 89 11.91 1.77 -5.14
C GLU A 89 12.76 2.43 -4.05
N PRO A 90 13.76 3.25 -4.39
CA PRO A 90 14.49 4.01 -3.39
C PRO A 90 13.59 5.06 -2.74
N ALA A 91 13.80 5.33 -1.44
CA ALA A 91 13.10 6.41 -0.75
C ALA A 91 13.31 7.75 -1.44
N ASP A 92 12.26 8.59 -1.41
CA ASP A 92 12.32 9.94 -1.94
C ASP A 92 13.50 10.69 -1.29
N PRO A 93 14.47 11.21 -2.06
CA PRO A 93 15.65 11.89 -1.50
C PRO A 93 15.34 13.19 -0.75
N ARG A 94 14.07 13.59 -0.72
CA ARG A 94 13.55 14.75 0.01
C ARG A 94 12.66 14.36 1.18
N ALA A 95 12.47 13.08 1.45
CA ALA A 95 11.81 12.62 2.67
C ALA A 95 12.40 13.37 3.88
N GLY A 96 11.52 13.82 4.79
CA GLY A 96 11.91 14.61 5.96
C GLY A 96 12.27 16.08 5.71
N LYS A 97 12.45 16.54 4.45
CA LYS A 97 12.76 17.96 4.15
C LYS A 97 11.50 18.83 4.21
N LYS A 98 11.56 19.90 4.99
CA LYS A 98 10.53 20.96 5.00
C LYS A 98 10.78 21.90 3.83
N LEU A 99 9.97 21.80 2.77
CA LEU A 99 10.02 22.75 1.66
C LEU A 99 8.84 23.70 1.81
N GLY A 100 9.07 24.99 2.08
CA GLY A 100 8.02 25.98 2.36
C GLY A 100 6.94 26.04 1.27
N ARG A 101 7.11 26.90 0.27
CA ARG A 101 6.35 26.81 -0.98
C ARG A 101 7.05 25.81 -1.90
N ALA A 102 6.30 24.94 -2.53
CA ALA A 102 6.86 23.93 -3.41
C ALA A 102 6.05 23.81 -4.70
N GLU A 103 6.73 23.43 -5.77
CA GLU A 103 6.13 22.91 -6.98
C GLU A 103 6.45 21.43 -7.03
N ILE A 104 5.42 20.60 -7.06
CA ILE A 104 5.51 19.15 -7.21
C ILE A 104 5.09 18.85 -8.65
N VAL A 105 6.02 18.33 -9.45
CA VAL A 105 5.73 17.96 -10.83
C VAL A 105 5.29 16.50 -10.88
N HIS A 106 4.09 16.29 -11.39
CA HIS A 106 3.48 14.99 -11.62
C HIS A 106 3.38 14.68 -13.11
N LEU A 107 3.29 13.39 -13.42
CA LEU A 107 2.91 12.88 -14.73
C LEU A 107 1.49 12.30 -14.64
N ALA A 108 0.53 12.97 -15.27
CA ALA A 108 -0.85 12.52 -15.33
C ALA A 108 -1.08 11.76 -16.63
N CYS A 109 -1.55 10.52 -16.56
CA CYS A 109 -1.77 9.66 -17.72
C CYS A 109 -3.23 9.22 -17.84
N THR A 110 -3.64 8.91 -19.07
CA THR A 110 -4.88 8.19 -19.39
C THR A 110 -4.55 7.08 -20.38
N ARG A 111 -5.36 6.01 -20.42
CA ARG A 111 -5.15 4.93 -21.37
C ARG A 111 -5.46 5.42 -22.79
N SER A 112 -4.61 5.06 -23.75
CA SER A 112 -4.73 5.58 -25.12
C SER A 112 -5.69 4.82 -26.03
N ASP A 113 -6.21 3.68 -25.56
CA ASP A 113 -7.11 2.77 -26.27
C ASP A 113 -8.60 3.09 -26.09
N VAL A 114 -8.94 3.96 -25.13
CA VAL A 114 -10.32 4.39 -24.89
C VAL A 114 -10.60 5.65 -25.71
N ALA A 115 -11.64 5.61 -26.54
CA ALA A 115 -12.04 6.73 -27.40
C ALA A 115 -12.41 7.99 -26.58
N ASP A 116 -12.98 7.77 -25.39
CA ASP A 116 -13.18 8.78 -24.37
C ASP A 116 -11.98 8.80 -23.41
N ALA A 117 -11.54 9.98 -22.99
CA ALA A 117 -10.45 10.12 -22.04
C ALA A 117 -10.78 9.35 -20.75
N GLY A 118 -10.23 8.15 -20.61
CA GLY A 118 -10.38 7.33 -19.41
C GLY A 118 -9.88 8.06 -18.17
N PRO A 119 -10.15 7.52 -16.97
CA PRO A 119 -9.77 8.17 -15.71
C PRO A 119 -8.30 8.56 -15.71
N ILE A 120 -8.02 9.78 -15.23
CA ILE A 120 -6.65 10.26 -15.10
C ILE A 120 -6.01 9.58 -13.91
N ILE A 121 -4.89 8.91 -14.15
CA ILE A 121 -4.03 8.30 -13.14
C ILE A 121 -2.74 9.11 -13.00
N LEU A 122 -2.24 9.28 -11.77
CA LEU A 122 -0.91 9.84 -11.54
C LEU A 122 0.11 8.70 -11.69
N ALA A 123 0.97 8.85 -12.68
CA ALA A 123 1.91 7.83 -13.13
C ALA A 123 3.35 8.35 -13.07
N ASP A 124 3.70 8.93 -11.91
CA ASP A 124 4.99 9.58 -11.68
C ASP A 124 6.18 8.64 -11.94
N GLU A 125 5.99 7.33 -11.76
CA GLU A 125 7.00 6.29 -12.01
C GLU A 125 7.32 6.05 -13.50
N ILE A 126 6.41 6.37 -14.41
CA ILE A 126 6.55 6.04 -15.84
C ILE A 126 7.56 6.96 -16.53
N GLY A 127 7.71 8.19 -16.04
CA GLY A 127 8.57 9.19 -16.66
C GLY A 127 10.07 8.98 -16.45
N GLY A 128 10.49 8.02 -15.60
CA GLY A 128 11.88 7.88 -15.14
C GLY A 128 12.40 9.10 -14.34
N ALA A 129 11.61 10.17 -14.29
CA ALA A 129 11.83 11.32 -13.44
C ALA A 129 11.10 11.01 -12.13
N THR A 130 11.88 10.70 -11.10
CA THR A 130 11.44 10.87 -9.70
C THR A 130 10.60 12.15 -9.61
N ILE A 131 9.44 12.10 -8.93
CA ILE A 131 8.55 13.25 -8.72
C ILE A 131 9.43 14.49 -8.56
N ALA A 132 9.32 15.51 -9.40
CA ALA A 132 10.22 16.65 -9.27
C ALA A 132 9.60 17.69 -8.33
N VAL A 133 9.90 17.60 -7.04
CA VAL A 133 9.61 18.61 -6.04
C VAL A 133 10.73 19.64 -6.02
N ARG A 134 10.36 20.90 -6.22
CA ARG A 134 11.26 22.06 -6.20
C ARG A 134 10.70 23.12 -5.27
N ALA A 135 11.56 23.87 -4.60
CA ALA A 135 11.12 25.05 -3.88
C ALA A 135 10.56 26.08 -4.88
N ALA A 136 9.30 26.49 -4.69
CA ALA A 136 8.65 27.45 -5.58
C ALA A 136 9.07 28.88 -5.19
N ARG A 137 9.72 29.60 -6.11
CA ARG A 137 10.06 31.01 -5.95
C ARG A 137 8.92 31.87 -6.49
N GLY A 138 8.47 32.86 -5.69
CA GLY A 138 7.46 33.83 -6.12
C GLY A 138 6.01 33.47 -5.73
N ARG A 139 5.06 34.04 -6.47
CA ARG A 139 3.62 33.85 -6.24
C ARG A 139 3.14 32.55 -6.90
N VAL A 140 2.23 31.84 -6.22
CA VAL A 140 1.53 30.69 -6.79
C VAL A 140 0.79 31.14 -8.06
N PRO A 141 0.91 30.42 -9.18
CA PRO A 141 0.25 30.82 -10.43
C PRO A 141 -1.27 30.77 -10.30
N LYS A 142 -1.96 31.48 -11.19
CA LYS A 142 -3.42 31.40 -11.28
C LYS A 142 -3.84 30.05 -11.90
N PRO A 143 -5.00 29.48 -11.50
CA PRO A 143 -5.58 28.32 -12.17
C PRO A 143 -5.85 28.58 -13.65
N HIS A 144 -5.96 27.51 -14.43
CA HIS A 144 -6.38 27.56 -15.83
C HIS A 144 -7.80 28.13 -15.97
N LYS A 145 -8.10 28.74 -17.12
CA LYS A 145 -9.42 29.28 -17.42
C LYS A 145 -10.43 28.12 -17.49
N LYS A 146 -11.60 28.26 -16.84
CA LYS A 146 -12.67 27.25 -16.92
C LYS A 146 -13.07 26.99 -18.38
N GLY A 147 -13.36 25.73 -18.69
CA GLY A 147 -13.76 25.29 -20.04
C GLY A 147 -12.62 25.03 -21.01
N THR A 148 -11.35 25.08 -20.56
CA THR A 148 -10.22 24.58 -21.34
C THR A 148 -9.89 23.15 -20.94
N TRP A 149 -9.32 22.36 -21.87
CA TRP A 149 -8.91 20.99 -21.59
C TRP A 149 -7.88 20.92 -20.45
N GLU A 150 -7.04 21.95 -20.27
CA GLU A 150 -6.09 22.02 -19.17
C GLU A 150 -6.79 22.17 -17.81
N ALA A 151 -7.90 22.91 -17.77
CA ALA A 151 -8.69 23.07 -16.54
C ALA A 151 -9.40 21.77 -16.17
N GLU A 152 -9.87 21.00 -17.16
CA GLU A 152 -10.48 19.68 -16.95
C GLU A 152 -9.45 18.69 -16.39
N VAL A 153 -8.27 18.60 -17.00
CA VAL A 153 -7.16 17.76 -16.50
C VAL A 153 -6.74 18.18 -15.10
N ALA A 154 -6.56 19.49 -14.87
CA ALA A 154 -6.17 20.00 -13.55
C ALA A 154 -7.24 19.70 -12.48
N SER A 155 -8.52 19.75 -12.84
CA SER A 155 -9.62 19.39 -11.93
C SER A 155 -9.64 17.90 -11.62
N ALA A 156 -9.44 17.03 -12.61
CA ALA A 156 -9.39 15.58 -12.41
C ALA A 156 -8.19 15.18 -11.53
N VAL A 157 -7.01 15.80 -11.75
CA VAL A 157 -5.84 15.60 -10.89
C VAL A 157 -6.09 16.15 -9.48
N ALA A 158 -6.72 17.32 -9.34
CA ALA A 158 -7.07 17.88 -8.05
C ALA A 158 -8.01 16.96 -7.25
N GLU A 159 -8.94 16.27 -7.93
CA GLU A 159 -9.83 15.27 -7.30
C GLU A 159 -9.04 14.06 -6.80
N ALA A 160 -8.13 13.52 -7.62
CA ALA A 160 -7.24 12.43 -7.21
C ALA A 160 -6.33 12.80 -6.01
N LEU A 161 -5.99 14.08 -5.88
CA LEU A 161 -5.16 14.63 -4.79
C LEU A 161 -5.98 15.22 -3.63
N ARG A 162 -7.32 15.20 -3.68
CA ARG A 162 -8.21 15.94 -2.77
C ARG A 162 -7.94 15.79 -1.27
N PRO A 163 -7.58 14.61 -0.71
CA PRO A 163 -7.25 14.52 0.71
C PRO A 163 -5.96 15.27 1.10
N GLU A 164 -5.07 15.54 0.16
CA GLU A 164 -3.79 16.23 0.40
C GLU A 164 -3.76 17.67 -0.11
N LEU A 165 -4.74 18.06 -0.92
CA LEU A 165 -4.79 19.37 -1.55
C LEU A 165 -5.13 20.46 -0.52
N GLY A 166 -4.18 21.33 -0.24
CA GLY A 166 -4.42 22.50 0.60
C GLY A 166 -5.37 23.48 -0.08
N ARG A 167 -6.18 24.21 0.72
CA ARG A 167 -7.14 25.22 0.19
C ARG A 167 -6.54 26.28 -0.74
N ARG A 168 -5.22 26.50 -0.70
CA ARG A 168 -4.49 27.48 -1.51
C ARG A 168 -3.59 26.85 -2.57
N ASP A 169 -3.62 25.53 -2.68
CA ASP A 169 -2.83 24.83 -3.66
C ASP A 169 -3.46 24.98 -5.06
N VAL A 170 -2.62 24.99 -6.08
CA VAL A 170 -3.06 25.14 -7.48
C VAL A 170 -2.45 24.04 -8.32
N ILE A 171 -3.31 23.31 -9.03
CA ILE A 171 -2.90 22.36 -10.05
C ILE A 171 -2.87 23.06 -11.40
N ARG A 172 -1.76 22.91 -12.14
CA ARG A 172 -1.58 23.54 -13.44
C ARG A 172 -0.91 22.57 -14.41
N VAL A 173 -1.57 22.32 -15.54
CA VAL A 173 -0.94 21.63 -16.68
C VAL A 173 0.20 22.49 -17.23
N THR A 174 1.41 21.93 -17.31
CA THR A 174 2.63 22.62 -17.78
C THR A 174 3.24 22.03 -19.04
N GLY A 175 2.76 20.86 -19.49
CA GLY A 175 3.19 20.20 -20.71
C GLY A 175 2.08 19.99 -21.73
N ALA A 176 2.45 19.41 -22.88
CA ALA A 176 1.51 18.88 -23.87
C ALA A 176 1.37 17.36 -23.71
N TRP A 177 0.25 16.81 -24.21
CA TRP A 177 0.04 15.37 -24.25
C TRP A 177 1.12 14.66 -25.08
N LYS A 178 1.67 13.56 -24.53
CA LYS A 178 2.64 12.69 -25.19
C LYS A 178 2.18 11.24 -25.07
N LYS A 179 2.48 10.44 -26.10
CA LYS A 179 2.28 8.99 -26.03
C LYS A 179 3.49 8.37 -25.34
N VAL A 180 3.27 7.60 -24.29
CA VAL A 180 4.31 6.93 -23.51
C VAL A 180 3.95 5.45 -23.43
N SER A 181 4.95 4.58 -23.56
CA SER A 181 4.77 3.16 -23.29
C SER A 181 5.13 2.89 -21.83
N HIS A 182 4.24 2.25 -21.09
CA HIS A 182 4.55 1.83 -19.73
C HIS A 182 5.78 0.91 -19.76
N PRO A 183 6.83 1.16 -18.95
CA PRO A 183 8.12 0.46 -19.09
C PRO A 183 7.99 -1.05 -18.81
N VAL A 184 7.12 -1.43 -17.87
CA VAL A 184 6.87 -2.83 -17.49
C VAL A 184 5.75 -3.47 -18.32
N THR A 185 4.51 -2.98 -18.23
CA THR A 185 3.35 -3.59 -18.91
C THR A 185 3.32 -3.39 -20.43
N LYS A 186 4.14 -2.49 -20.97
CA LYS A 186 4.15 -2.07 -22.39
C LYS A 186 2.84 -1.47 -22.88
N GLU A 187 1.90 -1.15 -21.99
CA GLU A 187 0.66 -0.48 -22.34
C GLU A 187 0.91 0.93 -22.88
N ARG A 188 0.13 1.33 -23.89
CA ARG A 188 0.22 2.66 -24.47
C ARG A 188 -0.63 3.64 -23.68
N LEU A 189 0.02 4.64 -23.11
CA LEU A 189 -0.59 5.70 -22.32
C LEU A 189 -0.47 7.04 -23.04
N ARG A 190 -1.41 7.93 -22.76
CA ARG A 190 -1.33 9.35 -23.13
C ARG A 190 -1.10 10.13 -21.86
N CYS A 191 0.05 10.80 -21.74
CA CYS A 191 0.50 11.44 -20.51
C CYS A 191 0.78 12.93 -20.71
N VAL A 192 0.58 13.72 -19.66
CA VAL A 192 0.84 15.15 -19.63
C VAL A 192 1.47 15.55 -18.30
N THR A 193 2.38 16.51 -18.33
CA THR A 193 3.03 17.03 -17.13
C THR A 193 2.12 18.03 -16.42
N VAL A 194 1.94 17.84 -15.12
CA VAL A 194 1.10 18.66 -14.26
C VAL A 194 1.90 19.14 -13.06
N SER A 195 1.92 20.45 -12.82
CA SER A 195 2.54 21.06 -11.66
C SER A 195 1.50 21.29 -10.56
N HIS A 196 1.73 20.70 -9.39
CA HIS A 196 1.03 21.00 -8.14
C HIS A 196 1.81 22.05 -7.36
N HIS A 197 1.32 23.28 -7.37
CA HIS A 197 1.88 24.38 -6.60
C HIS A 197 1.30 24.39 -5.20
N VAL A 198 2.15 24.08 -4.22
CA VAL A 198 1.83 24.03 -2.80
C VAL A 198 2.09 25.39 -2.17
N ALA A 199 1.06 25.98 -1.58
CA ALA A 199 1.17 27.30 -0.94
C ALA A 199 1.96 27.27 0.38
N GLY A 200 2.07 26.09 1.00
CA GLY A 200 2.87 25.84 2.20
C GLY A 200 2.80 24.38 2.63
N MET A 201 3.91 23.65 2.60
CA MET A 201 3.94 22.29 3.16
C MET A 201 3.98 22.34 4.68
N ARG A 202 2.88 21.90 5.30
CA ARG A 202 2.75 21.79 6.76
C ARG A 202 3.46 20.57 7.34
N ARG A 203 3.68 19.55 6.52
CA ARG A 203 4.38 18.30 6.85
C ARG A 203 5.52 18.11 5.86
N ALA A 204 6.61 17.50 6.32
CA ALA A 204 7.63 17.01 5.41
C ALA A 204 7.05 15.93 4.51
N LEU A 205 7.69 15.70 3.37
CA LEU A 205 7.40 14.53 2.54
C LEU A 205 7.78 13.26 3.30
N ASP A 206 7.00 12.21 3.13
CA ASP A 206 7.36 10.86 3.59
C ASP A 206 8.36 10.20 2.63
N GLU A 207 8.75 8.96 2.92
CA GLU A 207 9.62 8.14 2.06
C GLU A 207 9.02 7.93 0.66
N CYS A 208 7.70 8.11 0.54
CA CYS A 208 6.92 7.99 -0.68
C CYS A 208 6.83 9.30 -1.46
N GLY A 209 7.44 10.39 -0.98
CA GLY A 209 7.31 11.71 -1.60
C GLY A 209 5.91 12.33 -1.50
N ALA A 210 5.03 11.76 -0.66
CA ALA A 210 3.65 12.18 -0.50
C ALA A 210 3.48 13.17 0.66
N ARG A 211 2.35 13.90 0.66
CA ARG A 211 2.00 14.90 1.68
C ARG A 211 0.98 14.33 2.67
N GLY A 212 1.29 13.19 3.28
CA GLY A 212 0.36 12.54 4.17
C GLY A 212 0.88 11.17 4.62
N PRO A 213 0.12 10.44 5.44
CA PRO A 213 0.43 9.06 5.72
C PRO A 213 0.10 8.21 4.50
N VAL A 214 1.07 7.98 3.61
CA VAL A 214 0.95 7.04 2.49
C VAL A 214 1.90 5.88 2.74
N ALA A 215 1.43 4.66 2.53
CA ALA A 215 2.31 3.49 2.49
C ALA A 215 2.91 3.36 1.10
N CYS A 216 4.21 3.12 1.01
CA CYS A 216 4.89 2.77 -0.23
C CYS A 216 5.97 1.72 0.04
N GLU A 217 6.45 1.11 -1.04
CA GLU A 217 7.56 0.16 -1.01
C GLU A 217 8.82 0.76 -0.38
N ALA A 218 9.15 2.01 -0.74
CA ALA A 218 10.31 2.70 -0.21
C ALA A 218 10.24 3.00 1.29
N GLY A 219 9.02 3.04 1.86
CA GLY A 219 8.77 3.11 3.29
C GLY A 219 8.77 1.74 3.99
N GLY A 220 9.23 0.69 3.31
CA GLY A 220 9.27 -0.67 3.85
C GLY A 220 7.90 -1.37 3.90
N ASN A 221 6.88 -0.86 3.19
CA ASN A 221 5.54 -1.43 3.29
C ASN A 221 5.41 -2.70 2.44
N ALA A 222 5.34 -3.85 3.11
CA ALA A 222 5.28 -5.15 2.43
C ALA A 222 3.97 -5.39 1.64
N ALA A 223 2.86 -4.71 1.96
CA ALA A 223 1.64 -4.80 1.17
C ALA A 223 1.81 -4.19 -0.22
N VAL A 224 2.44 -3.02 -0.27
CA VAL A 224 2.78 -2.33 -1.53
C VAL A 224 3.78 -3.14 -2.34
N HIS A 225 4.82 -3.65 -1.69
CA HIS A 225 5.81 -4.49 -2.37
C HIS A 225 5.15 -5.76 -2.94
N GLY A 226 4.32 -6.45 -2.15
CA GLY A 226 3.60 -7.64 -2.58
C GLY A 226 2.76 -7.43 -3.84
N ILE A 227 1.92 -6.39 -3.91
CA ILE A 227 1.13 -6.12 -5.11
C ILE A 227 2.00 -5.75 -6.33
N ASN A 228 3.08 -5.00 -6.11
CA ASN A 228 4.05 -4.69 -7.16
C ASN A 228 4.74 -5.97 -7.70
N VAL A 229 5.07 -6.94 -6.84
CA VAL A 229 5.58 -8.27 -7.26
C VAL A 229 4.56 -8.95 -8.17
N VAL A 230 3.28 -8.99 -7.79
CA VAL A 230 2.24 -9.66 -8.59
C VAL A 230 2.16 -9.05 -10.00
N HIS A 231 2.13 -7.72 -10.10
CA HIS A 231 2.14 -7.03 -11.41
C HIS A 231 3.35 -7.38 -12.25
N TYR A 232 4.54 -7.26 -11.66
CA TYR A 232 5.79 -7.50 -12.35
C TYR A 232 5.86 -8.93 -12.88
N ARG A 233 5.52 -9.92 -12.05
CA ARG A 233 5.54 -11.34 -12.40
C ARG A 233 4.51 -11.74 -13.43
N LEU A 234 3.31 -11.17 -13.36
CA LEU A 234 2.30 -11.37 -14.38
C LEU A 234 2.75 -10.78 -15.74
N ALA A 235 3.37 -9.60 -15.74
CA ALA A 235 3.91 -9.00 -16.95
C ALA A 235 5.07 -9.82 -17.54
N GLU A 236 5.99 -10.30 -16.70
CA GLU A 236 7.08 -11.20 -17.07
C GLU A 236 6.55 -12.50 -17.67
N ALA A 237 5.55 -13.13 -17.04
CA ALA A 237 4.93 -14.35 -17.54
C ALA A 237 4.34 -14.18 -18.96
N ARG A 238 3.59 -13.09 -19.20
CA ARG A 238 3.04 -12.79 -20.53
C ARG A 238 4.13 -12.57 -21.59
N GLN A 239 5.25 -11.95 -21.22
CA GLN A 239 6.38 -11.79 -22.13
C GLN A 239 7.04 -13.14 -22.47
N LEU A 240 7.20 -14.01 -21.47
CA LEU A 240 7.76 -15.35 -21.65
C LEU A 240 6.83 -16.25 -22.48
N GLN A 241 5.52 -16.15 -22.27
CA GLN A 241 4.50 -16.80 -23.09
C GLN A 241 4.62 -16.39 -24.55
N ALA A 242 4.68 -15.08 -24.83
CA ALA A 242 4.85 -14.57 -26.19
C ALA A 242 6.17 -15.01 -26.85
N ALA A 243 7.19 -15.33 -26.05
CA ALA A 243 8.48 -15.84 -26.49
C ALA A 243 8.54 -17.38 -26.62
N GLY A 244 7.46 -18.11 -26.34
CA GLY A 244 7.42 -19.57 -26.36
C GLY A 244 8.28 -20.24 -25.28
N LYS A 245 8.53 -19.53 -24.16
CA LYS A 245 9.31 -20.02 -23.03
C LYS A 245 8.39 -20.55 -21.93
N ASP A 246 7.77 -21.69 -22.20
CA ASP A 246 6.66 -22.22 -21.40
C ASP A 246 7.05 -22.48 -19.94
N THR A 247 8.22 -23.10 -19.68
CA THR A 247 8.69 -23.40 -18.32
C THR A 247 8.92 -22.13 -17.49
N GLU A 248 9.60 -21.14 -18.07
CA GLU A 248 9.84 -19.87 -17.39
C GLU A 248 8.55 -19.07 -17.22
N CYS A 249 7.65 -19.12 -18.19
CA CYS A 249 6.32 -18.52 -18.08
C CYS A 249 5.53 -19.13 -16.91
N GLN A 250 5.45 -20.46 -16.84
CA GLN A 250 4.77 -21.16 -15.74
C GLN A 250 5.35 -20.72 -14.38
N ARG A 251 6.67 -20.67 -14.25
CA ARG A 251 7.31 -20.24 -13.00
C ARG A 251 6.93 -18.80 -12.61
N ALA A 252 7.05 -17.84 -13.53
CA ALA A 252 6.71 -16.45 -13.26
C ALA A 252 5.22 -16.27 -12.91
N ALA A 253 4.33 -16.96 -13.65
CA ALA A 253 2.90 -16.94 -13.39
C ALA A 253 2.58 -17.56 -12.01
N LEU A 254 3.20 -18.70 -11.67
CA LEU A 254 3.02 -19.36 -10.38
C LEU A 254 3.40 -18.47 -9.20
N GLU A 255 4.49 -17.72 -9.32
CA GLU A 255 4.92 -16.77 -8.29
C GLU A 255 3.92 -15.61 -8.13
N ALA A 256 3.39 -15.07 -9.23
CA ALA A 256 2.32 -14.08 -9.17
C ALA A 256 1.07 -14.62 -8.46
N VAL A 257 0.67 -15.87 -8.77
CA VAL A 257 -0.45 -16.54 -8.10
C VAL A 257 -0.19 -16.71 -6.60
N ALA A 258 1.02 -17.15 -6.24
CA ALA A 258 1.40 -17.37 -4.86
C ALA A 258 1.35 -16.07 -4.06
N VAL A 259 2.00 -15.00 -4.52
CA VAL A 259 1.99 -13.72 -3.81
C VAL A 259 0.58 -13.15 -3.70
N ALA A 260 -0.23 -13.23 -4.76
CA ALA A 260 -1.62 -12.77 -4.74
C ALA A 260 -2.49 -13.51 -3.70
N ARG A 261 -2.25 -14.81 -3.48
CA ARG A 261 -2.91 -15.61 -2.44
C ARG A 261 -2.35 -15.37 -1.04
N GLY A 262 -1.05 -15.15 -0.94
CA GLY A 262 -0.34 -14.91 0.30
C GLY A 262 -0.65 -13.55 0.91
N LEU A 263 -0.81 -12.51 0.09
CA LEU A 263 -0.95 -11.13 0.56
C LEU A 263 -2.14 -10.93 1.52
N PRO A 264 -3.38 -11.42 1.25
CA PRO A 264 -4.49 -11.31 2.19
C PRO A 264 -4.28 -12.14 3.47
N ARG A 265 -3.66 -13.32 3.37
CA ARG A 265 -3.35 -14.17 4.53
C ARG A 265 -2.33 -13.50 5.44
N TRP A 266 -1.30 -12.92 4.85
CA TRP A 266 -0.29 -12.17 5.57
C TRP A 266 -0.91 -10.97 6.27
N ARG A 267 -1.75 -10.16 5.59
CA ARG A 267 -2.51 -9.06 6.21
C ARG A 267 -3.29 -9.54 7.43
N GLN A 268 -3.99 -10.67 7.31
CA GLN A 268 -4.75 -11.25 8.42
C GLN A 268 -3.82 -11.66 9.57
N TYR A 269 -2.71 -12.35 9.27
CA TYR A 269 -1.71 -12.74 10.25
C TYR A 269 -1.14 -11.53 11.01
N VAL A 270 -0.70 -10.48 10.32
CA VAL A 270 -0.13 -9.30 10.98
C VAL A 270 -1.17 -8.44 11.71
N SER A 271 -2.43 -8.53 11.30
CA SER A 271 -3.54 -7.89 12.03
C SER A 271 -3.88 -8.62 13.33
N LEU A 272 -3.60 -9.92 13.43
CA LEU A 272 -3.96 -10.74 14.59
C LEU A 272 -2.82 -10.96 15.59
N ASN A 273 -1.55 -11.02 15.14
CA ASN A 273 -0.45 -11.53 15.98
C ASN A 273 0.57 -10.52 16.44
N VAL A 274 0.75 -9.44 15.66
CA VAL A 274 1.85 -8.51 15.91
C VAL A 274 1.37 -7.11 16.27
N ASP A 275 0.06 -6.84 16.27
CA ASP A 275 -0.52 -5.48 16.39
C ASP A 275 0.17 -4.44 15.48
N GLN A 276 0.86 -4.94 14.44
CA GLN A 276 1.73 -4.17 13.57
C GLN A 276 1.06 -3.85 12.23
N TRP A 277 -0.16 -4.35 11.99
CA TRP A 277 -0.93 -3.89 10.85
C TRP A 277 -1.34 -2.44 11.05
N LYS A 278 -0.46 -1.55 10.61
CA LYS A 278 -0.76 -0.14 10.52
C LYS A 278 -1.64 0.06 9.30
N ARG A 279 -2.90 0.41 9.54
CA ARG A 279 -3.80 0.86 8.47
C ARG A 279 -3.29 2.18 7.93
N TYR A 280 -3.09 2.24 6.62
CA TYR A 280 -2.83 3.48 5.91
C TYR A 280 -4.09 3.88 5.16
N PRO A 281 -4.39 5.19 5.07
CA PRO A 281 -5.52 5.63 4.25
C PRO A 281 -5.29 5.31 2.77
N ARG A 282 -4.02 5.33 2.31
CA ARG A 282 -3.66 5.05 0.93
C ARG A 282 -2.32 4.31 0.83
N TYR A 283 -2.23 3.48 -0.19
CA TYR A 283 -1.08 2.68 -0.57
C TYR A 283 -0.66 3.11 -1.97
N ARG A 284 0.54 3.67 -2.10
CA ARG A 284 1.12 4.05 -3.38
C ARG A 284 1.84 2.85 -3.97
N THR A 285 1.26 2.24 -5.00
CA THR A 285 1.85 1.17 -5.80
C THR A 285 2.52 1.75 -7.04
N ARG A 286 3.45 0.98 -7.62
CA ARG A 286 4.18 1.38 -8.81
C ARG A 286 3.31 1.35 -10.07
N PHE A 287 2.31 0.47 -10.08
CA PHE A 287 1.53 0.12 -11.27
C PHE A 287 0.14 0.77 -11.28
N ASP A 288 -0.44 1.02 -10.12
CA ASP A 288 -1.83 1.49 -9.98
C ASP A 288 -1.93 2.90 -9.40
N GLY A 289 -0.79 3.52 -9.05
CA GLY A 289 -0.77 4.80 -8.36
C GLY A 289 -1.20 4.65 -6.90
N CYS A 290 -2.17 5.43 -6.44
CA CYS A 290 -2.63 5.39 -5.05
C CYS A 290 -3.93 4.60 -4.92
N LEU A 291 -3.89 3.50 -4.17
CA LEU A 291 -5.04 2.65 -3.86
C LEU A 291 -5.45 2.79 -2.40
N GLU A 292 -6.74 2.63 -2.12
CA GLU A 292 -7.23 2.32 -0.77
C GLU A 292 -6.95 0.85 -0.43
N GLU A 293 -6.97 0.50 0.87
CA GLU A 293 -6.63 -0.86 1.32
C GLU A 293 -7.50 -1.94 0.62
N GLU A 294 -8.81 -1.77 0.58
CA GLU A 294 -9.73 -2.71 -0.07
C GLU A 294 -9.47 -2.83 -1.59
N SER A 295 -9.17 -1.70 -2.24
CA SER A 295 -8.81 -1.65 -3.67
C SER A 295 -7.50 -2.38 -3.93
N LEU A 296 -6.51 -2.26 -3.02
CA LEU A 296 -5.24 -2.96 -3.12
C LEU A 296 -5.45 -4.48 -3.09
N PHE A 297 -6.19 -5.01 -2.11
CA PHE A 297 -6.38 -6.46 -1.99
C PHE A 297 -7.28 -7.05 -3.07
N SER A 298 -8.32 -6.32 -3.51
CA SER A 298 -9.14 -6.74 -4.64
C SER A 298 -8.36 -6.75 -5.95
N THR A 299 -7.50 -5.75 -6.19
CA THR A 299 -6.60 -5.71 -7.35
C THR A 299 -5.61 -6.87 -7.32
N ALA A 300 -4.97 -7.12 -6.18
CA ALA A 300 -4.07 -8.27 -6.02
C ALA A 300 -4.77 -9.60 -6.33
N SER A 301 -6.03 -9.78 -5.86
CA SER A 301 -6.82 -10.97 -6.16
C SER A 301 -7.13 -11.11 -7.65
N ALA A 302 -7.55 -10.04 -8.32
CA ALA A 302 -7.84 -10.04 -9.76
C ALA A 302 -6.59 -10.37 -10.60
N LEU A 303 -5.43 -9.82 -10.24
CA LEU A 303 -4.16 -10.15 -10.87
C LEU A 303 -3.75 -11.60 -10.62
N GLY A 304 -4.01 -12.14 -9.42
CA GLY A 304 -3.81 -13.55 -9.11
C GLY A 304 -4.64 -14.47 -10.00
N THR A 305 -5.90 -14.13 -10.25
CA THR A 305 -6.75 -14.86 -11.22
C THR A 305 -6.19 -14.77 -12.64
N ALA A 306 -5.76 -13.58 -13.08
CA ALA A 306 -5.15 -13.41 -14.38
C ALA A 306 -3.84 -14.24 -14.52
N ALA A 307 -3.04 -14.32 -13.46
CA ALA A 307 -1.83 -15.15 -13.42
C ALA A 307 -2.14 -16.65 -13.47
N GLN A 308 -3.24 -17.12 -12.85
CA GLN A 308 -3.67 -18.51 -12.97
C GLN A 308 -4.03 -18.88 -14.41
N ILE A 309 -4.68 -17.97 -15.14
CA ILE A 309 -5.00 -18.16 -16.55
C ILE A 309 -3.71 -18.28 -17.37
N VAL A 310 -2.78 -17.33 -17.24
CA VAL A 310 -1.49 -17.36 -17.95
C VAL A 310 -0.69 -18.62 -17.61
N HIS A 311 -0.70 -19.05 -16.35
CA HIS A 311 -0.05 -20.30 -15.93
C HIS A 311 -0.61 -21.52 -16.68
N GLY A 312 -1.95 -21.60 -16.83
CA GLY A 312 -2.61 -22.65 -17.59
C GLY A 312 -2.29 -22.59 -19.08
N GLU A 313 -2.28 -21.41 -19.67
CA GLU A 313 -1.92 -21.19 -21.09
C GLU A 313 -0.46 -21.54 -21.38
N CYS A 314 0.43 -21.41 -20.39
CA CYS A 314 1.82 -21.86 -20.49
C CYS A 314 2.01 -23.36 -20.22
N GLY A 315 0.93 -24.14 -20.11
CA GLY A 315 0.97 -25.61 -19.97
C GLY A 315 0.93 -26.12 -18.52
N GLY A 316 0.75 -25.23 -17.54
CA GLY A 316 0.61 -25.61 -16.14
C GLY A 316 -0.82 -26.05 -15.77
N PRO A 317 -1.05 -26.68 -14.60
CA PRO A 317 -2.40 -26.98 -14.11
C PRO A 317 -3.25 -25.71 -13.90
N ALA A 318 -4.56 -25.81 -14.16
CA ALA A 318 -5.54 -24.72 -14.05
C ALA A 318 -5.74 -24.16 -12.63
N ASN A 319 -5.30 -24.90 -11.61
CA ASN A 319 -5.26 -24.44 -10.22
C ASN A 319 -3.91 -24.85 -9.61
N PRO A 320 -2.85 -24.07 -9.86
CA PRO A 320 -1.55 -24.43 -9.32
C PRO A 320 -1.57 -24.43 -7.80
N LYS A 321 -0.96 -25.45 -7.20
CA LYS A 321 -0.74 -25.50 -5.75
C LYS A 321 0.37 -24.50 -5.39
N THR A 322 0.11 -23.68 -4.38
CA THR A 322 1.07 -22.74 -3.81
C THR A 322 1.50 -23.23 -2.44
N THR A 323 2.75 -22.96 -2.06
CA THR A 323 3.29 -23.27 -0.74
C THR A 323 3.34 -21.99 0.09
N ALA A 324 3.32 -22.11 1.42
CA ALA A 324 3.47 -20.95 2.32
C ALA A 324 4.74 -20.14 2.01
N ALA A 325 5.84 -20.82 1.69
CA ALA A 325 7.10 -20.18 1.30
C ALA A 325 6.96 -19.33 0.03
N HIS A 326 6.26 -19.82 -1.00
CA HIS A 326 6.03 -19.03 -2.23
C HIS A 326 5.10 -17.84 -1.96
N GLU A 327 4.07 -18.06 -1.14
CA GLU A 327 3.10 -17.04 -0.78
C GLU A 327 3.71 -15.87 0.00
N GLN A 328 4.80 -16.12 0.74
CA GLN A 328 5.56 -15.13 1.51
C GLN A 328 6.83 -14.63 0.79
N SER A 329 7.07 -15.03 -0.45
CA SER A 329 8.31 -14.69 -1.19
C SER A 329 8.54 -13.18 -1.37
N PHE A 330 7.50 -12.37 -1.26
CA PHE A 330 7.61 -10.90 -1.27
C PHE A 330 8.29 -10.34 0.00
N HIS A 331 8.55 -11.15 1.02
CA HIS A 331 9.36 -10.75 2.18
C HIS A 331 10.85 -11.00 2.03
N THR A 332 11.27 -11.81 1.06
CA THR A 332 12.67 -12.25 0.94
C THR A 332 13.48 -11.45 -0.09
N CYS A 333 12.87 -10.44 -0.74
CA CYS A 333 13.47 -9.57 -1.74
C CYS A 333 13.77 -8.14 -1.23
N TRP A 334 14.56 -8.01 -0.15
CA TRP A 334 15.03 -6.70 0.36
C TRP A 334 16.53 -6.51 0.19
#